data_AF-A0A7T7HZE9-F1
#
_entry.id   AF-A0A7T7HZE9-F1
#
_cell.length_a   1.000
_cell.length_b   1.000
_cell.length_c   1.000
_cell.angle_alpha   90.00
_cell.angle_beta   90.00
_cell.angle_gamma   90.00
#
_symmetry.space_group_name_H-M   'P 1'
#
loop_
_entity.id
_entity.type
_entity.pdbx_description
1 polymer ?
#
loop_
_entity_poly.entity_id
_entity_poly.type
_entity_poly.pdbx_seq_one_letter_code
_entity_poly.pdbx_strand_id
1 'polypeptide(L)'
;MIRLNVDHLPGDLDAPPVWLWFLATGATPADVDFVWSCYLRRFDLEHTFRLFKQSLGWTRLRLRNPQSADRWTLLVIVAHTQLRLAAPLATASASPGRRPPAPARR
;
A
#
# COMPACT_ATOMS: atom_id res chain seq x y z
N MET A 1 7.72 -22.82 1.61
CA MET A 1 8.66 -21.72 1.33
C MET A 1 8.87 -21.68 -0.17
N ILE A 2 8.67 -20.53 -0.81
CA ILE A 2 8.80 -20.34 -2.27
C ILE A 2 10.08 -19.54 -2.52
N ARG A 3 10.99 -20.09 -3.33
CA ARG A 3 12.19 -19.36 -3.78
C ARG A 3 11.85 -18.59 -5.05
N LEU A 4 12.09 -17.29 -5.05
CA LEU A 4 11.96 -16.47 -6.25
C LEU A 4 13.34 -16.11 -6.78
N ASN A 5 13.55 -16.40 -8.06
CA ASN A 5 14.68 -15.85 -8.80
C ASN A 5 14.27 -14.50 -9.36
N VAL A 6 15.09 -13.48 -9.14
CA VAL A 6 14.81 -12.13 -9.63
C VAL A 6 15.65 -11.93 -10.88
N ASP A 7 15.00 -11.84 -12.03
CA ASP A 7 15.71 -11.71 -13.31
C ASP A 7 16.24 -10.28 -13.54
N HIS A 8 15.63 -9.26 -12.91
CA HIS A 8 16.05 -7.87 -13.07
C HIS A 8 15.64 -7.00 -11.87
N LEU A 9 16.57 -6.17 -11.38
CA LEU A 9 16.30 -5.03 -10.47
C LEU A 9 16.62 -3.71 -11.16
N PRO A 10 15.79 -2.66 -11.00
CA PRO A 10 16.12 -1.33 -11.51
C PRO A 10 17.42 -0.83 -10.86
N GLY A 11 18.46 -0.62 -11.68
CA GLY A 11 19.76 -0.08 -11.23
C GLY A 11 20.99 -0.97 -11.43
N ASP A 12 20.93 -2.03 -12.26
CA ASP A 12 22.05 -2.97 -12.51
C ASP A 12 22.66 -3.55 -11.23
N LEU A 13 21.81 -3.69 -10.20
CA LEU A 13 22.18 -4.30 -8.93
C LEU A 13 21.98 -5.81 -9.05
N ASP A 14 22.98 -6.57 -8.61
CA ASP A 14 22.82 -8.01 -8.37
C ASP A 14 21.58 -8.25 -7.51
N ALA A 15 20.68 -9.11 -8.00
CA ALA A 15 19.40 -9.39 -7.36
C ALA A 15 19.47 -10.72 -6.59
N PRO A 16 19.83 -10.72 -5.30
CA PRO A 16 19.86 -11.95 -4.53
C PRO A 16 18.46 -12.58 -4.47
N PRO A 17 18.37 -13.91 -4.47
CA PRO A 17 17.08 -14.59 -4.44
C PRO A 17 16.31 -14.24 -3.17
N VAL A 18 15.00 -14.02 -3.32
CA VAL A 18 14.11 -13.71 -2.20
C VAL A 18 13.31 -14.96 -1.83
N TRP A 19 13.10 -15.16 -0.53
CA TRP A 19 12.29 -16.25 0.00
C TRP A 19 10.94 -15.74 0.49
N LEU A 20 9.87 -16.29 -0.07
CA LEU A 20 8.50 -16.06 0.41
C LEU A 20 8.06 -17.21 1.30
N TRP A 21 7.59 -16.86 2.50
CA TRP A 21 6.92 -17.79 3.39
C TRP A 21 5.43 -17.81 3.07
N PHE A 22 4.92 -19.01 2.80
CA PHE A 22 3.52 -19.25 2.48
C PHE A 22 3.06 -20.52 3.21
N LEU A 23 1.86 -20.48 3.77
CA LEU A 23 1.35 -21.49 4.69
C LEU A 23 0.77 -22.72 3.96
N ALA A 24 0.25 -22.55 2.74
CA ALA A 24 -0.39 -23.65 2.03
C ALA A 24 0.63 -24.56 1.32
N THR A 25 0.35 -25.86 1.34
CA THR A 25 1.07 -26.88 0.59
C THR A 25 0.43 -27.03 -0.80
N GLY A 26 1.22 -27.44 -1.79
CA GLY A 26 0.70 -27.65 -3.16
C GLY A 26 0.43 -26.36 -3.93
N ALA A 27 1.14 -25.27 -3.65
CA ALA A 27 1.00 -24.01 -4.37
C ALA A 27 1.19 -24.21 -5.87
N THR A 28 0.18 -23.83 -6.64
CA THR A 28 0.24 -23.77 -8.10
C THR A 28 1.06 -22.55 -8.54
N PRO A 29 1.51 -22.48 -9.81
CA PRO A 29 2.16 -21.29 -10.33
C PRO A 29 1.31 -20.01 -10.16
N ALA A 30 -0.02 -20.12 -10.30
CA ALA A 30 -0.93 -18.99 -10.09
C ALA A 30 -0.95 -18.50 -8.63
N ASP A 31 -0.82 -19.42 -7.66
CA ASP A 31 -0.70 -19.05 -6.25
C ASP A 31 0.62 -18.30 -6.00
N VAL A 32 1.71 -18.72 -6.65
CA VAL A 32 3.02 -18.05 -6.56
C VAL A 32 2.93 -16.62 -7.12
N ASP A 33 2.33 -16.44 -8.30
CA ASP A 33 2.14 -15.13 -8.92
C ASP A 33 1.25 -14.22 -8.06
N PHE A 34 0.18 -14.77 -7.48
CA PHE A 34 -0.70 -14.03 -6.59
C PHE A 34 0.04 -13.57 -5.33
N VAL A 35 0.74 -14.47 -4.65
CA VAL A 35 1.52 -14.14 -3.44
C VAL A 35 2.63 -13.15 -3.77
N TRP A 36 3.30 -13.29 -4.91
CA TRP A 36 4.28 -12.31 -5.39
C TRP A 36 3.66 -10.93 -5.61
N SER A 37 2.50 -10.86 -6.26
CA SER A 37 1.78 -9.59 -6.47
C SER A 37 1.38 -8.93 -5.14
N CYS A 38 0.99 -9.73 -4.14
CA CYS A 38 0.69 -9.24 -2.79
C CYS A 38 1.96 -8.75 -2.09
N TYR A 39 3.07 -9.46 -2.23
CA TYR A 39 4.35 -9.07 -1.68
C TYR A 39 4.84 -7.74 -2.24
N LEU A 40 4.69 -7.51 -3.55
CA LEU A 40 5.03 -6.21 -4.16
C LEU A 40 4.18 -5.06 -3.63
N ARG A 41 2.92 -5.31 -3.29
CA ARG A 41 2.00 -4.32 -2.69
C ARG A 41 2.26 -4.08 -1.20
N ARG A 42 3.20 -4.80 -0.54
CA ARG A 42 3.48 -4.61 0.89
C ARG A 42 3.87 -3.18 1.25
N PHE A 43 4.48 -2.45 0.30
CA PHE A 43 4.87 -1.06 0.50
C PHE A 43 3.66 -0.13 0.60
N ASP A 44 2.54 -0.48 -0.05
CA ASP A 44 1.28 0.26 0.06
C ASP A 44 0.76 0.25 1.51
N LEU A 45 1.00 -0.83 2.27
CA LEU A 45 0.64 -0.88 3.68
C LEU A 45 1.45 0.10 4.52
N GLU A 46 2.77 0.17 4.32
CA GLU A 46 3.61 1.13 5.03
C GLU A 46 3.17 2.57 4.73
N HIS A 47 2.93 2.87 3.46
CA HIS A 47 2.43 4.18 3.03
C HIS A 47 1.05 4.50 3.61
N THR A 48 0.15 3.53 3.68
CA THR A 48 -1.17 3.71 4.29
C THR A 48 -1.03 4.00 5.78
N PHE A 49 -0.21 3.25 6.51
CA PHE A 49 0.05 3.54 7.93
C PHE A 49 0.73 4.88 8.15
N ARG A 50 1.63 5.29 7.25
CA ARG A 50 2.25 6.62 7.29
C ARG A 50 1.21 7.71 7.09
N LEU A 51 0.35 7.59 6.08
CA LEU A 51 -0.79 8.49 5.85
C LEU A 51 -1.69 8.59 7.07
N PHE A 52 -2.05 7.44 7.68
CA PHE A 52 -2.94 7.41 8.84
C PHE A 52 -2.36 8.17 10.01
N LYS A 53 -1.09 7.92 10.35
CA LYS A 53 -0.41 8.56 11.48
C LYS A 53 -0.15 10.05 11.23
N GLN A 54 0.39 10.38 10.05
CA GLN A 54 0.93 11.70 9.79
C GLN A 54 -0.14 12.68 9.29
N SER A 55 -1.05 12.23 8.43
CA SER A 55 -2.02 13.11 7.76
C SER A 55 -3.41 13.01 8.39
N LEU A 56 -3.90 11.79 8.65
CA LEU A 56 -5.24 11.58 9.24
C LEU A 56 -5.25 11.64 10.77
N GLY A 57 -4.07 11.81 11.40
CA GLY A 57 -3.96 12.05 12.83
C GLY A 57 -4.27 10.85 13.71
N TRP A 58 -4.12 9.62 13.20
CA TRP A 58 -4.45 8.39 13.92
C TRP A 58 -3.81 8.34 15.33
N THR A 59 -2.57 8.82 15.48
CA THR A 59 -1.85 8.86 16.76
C THR A 59 -1.87 10.23 17.46
N ARG A 60 -2.54 11.25 16.91
CA ARG A 60 -2.56 12.61 17.48
C ARG A 60 -3.52 12.72 18.67
N LEU A 61 -4.61 11.95 18.67
CA LEU A 61 -5.62 11.95 19.73
C LEU A 61 -5.16 11.09 20.91
N ARG A 62 -4.90 11.71 22.06
CA ARG A 62 -4.54 11.01 23.31
C ARG A 62 -5.78 10.46 24.00
N LEU A 63 -6.29 9.34 23.51
CA LEU A 63 -7.46 8.66 24.06
C LEU A 63 -7.05 7.76 25.23
N ARG A 64 -7.74 7.88 26.36
CA ARG A 64 -7.46 7.08 27.58
C ARG A 64 -8.26 5.78 27.64
N ASN A 65 -9.33 5.68 26.86
CA ASN A 65 -10.27 4.57 26.89
C ASN A 65 -10.13 3.69 25.62
N PRO A 66 -9.90 2.37 25.72
CA PRO A 66 -9.72 1.49 24.55
C PRO A 66 -10.88 1.56 23.56
N GLN A 67 -12.14 1.56 24.01
CA GLN A 67 -13.27 1.62 23.08
C GLN A 67 -13.32 2.96 22.31
N SER A 68 -12.80 4.04 22.89
CA SER A 68 -12.67 5.31 22.17
C SER A 68 -11.56 5.24 21.11
N ALA A 69 -10.45 4.54 21.40
CA ALA A 69 -9.38 4.31 20.43
C ALA A 69 -9.83 3.44 19.25
N ASP A 70 -10.67 2.44 19.50
CA ASP A 70 -11.27 1.62 18.44
C ASP A 70 -12.19 2.45 17.54
N ARG A 71 -13.09 3.24 18.14
CA ARG A 71 -13.96 4.16 17.39
C ARG A 71 -13.15 5.18 16.58
N TRP A 72 -12.08 5.71 17.15
CA TRP A 72 -11.18 6.62 16.44
C TRP A 72 -10.50 5.94 15.25
N THR A 73 -10.05 4.69 15.41
CA THR A 73 -9.49 3.89 14.31
C THR A 73 -10.53 3.68 13.21
N LEU A 74 -11.79 3.38 13.54
CA LEU A 74 -12.87 3.30 12.56
C LEU A 74 -13.10 4.62 11.83
N LEU A 75 -13.06 5.77 12.52
CA LEU A 75 -13.20 7.08 11.87
C LEU A 75 -12.05 7.35 10.89
N VAL A 76 -10.81 7.01 11.25
CA VAL A 76 -9.65 7.13 10.35
C VAL A 76 -9.81 6.24 9.11
N ILE A 77 -10.27 4.99 9.29
CA ILE A 77 -10.53 4.06 8.18
C ILE A 77 -11.63 4.61 7.27
N VAL A 78 -12.74 5.09 7.83
CA VAL A 78 -13.83 5.69 7.05
C VAL A 78 -13.33 6.90 6.27
N ALA A 79 -12.57 7.81 6.89
CA ALA A 79 -11.99 8.96 6.22
C ALA A 79 -11.06 8.55 5.06
N HIS A 80 -10.21 7.54 5.27
CA HIS A 80 -9.37 6.98 4.21
C HIS A 80 -10.20 6.42 3.05
N THR A 81 -11.25 5.65 3.35
CA THR A 81 -12.15 5.10 2.33
C THR A 81 -12.84 6.21 1.55
N GLN A 82 -13.34 7.26 2.21
CA GLN A 82 -13.95 8.41 1.53
C GLN A 82 -12.96 9.10 0.59
N LEU A 83 -11.71 9.32 1.02
CA LEU A 83 -10.66 9.89 0.17
C LEU A 83 -10.34 8.99 -1.04
N ARG A 84 -10.32 7.67 -0.86
CA ARG A 84 -10.10 6.70 -1.94
C ARG A 84 -11.24 6.72 -2.96
N LEU A 85 -12.49 6.76 -2.49
CA LEU A 85 -13.67 6.85 -3.34
C LEU A 85 -13.75 8.19 -4.09
N ALA A 86 -13.31 9.28 -3.46
CA ALA A 86 -13.28 10.60 -4.07
C ALA A 86 -12.09 10.85 -5.00
N ALA A 87 -11.08 9.96 -5.03
CA ALA A 87 -9.85 10.15 -5.80
C ALA A 87 -10.08 10.46 -7.30
N PRO A 88 -11.03 9.81 -8.02
CA PRO A 88 -11.30 10.13 -9.43
C PRO A 88 -11.80 11.57 -9.65
N LEU A 89 -12.51 12.14 -8.67
CA LEU A 89 -13.02 13.51 -8.75
C LEU A 89 -11.88 14.54 -8.70
N ALA A 90 -10.82 14.23 -7.93
CA ALA A 90 -9.63 15.08 -7.85
C ALA A 90 -8.85 15.10 -9.17
N THR A 91 -8.82 13.98 -9.90
CA THR A 91 -8.24 13.91 -11.25
C THR A 91 -9.08 14.63 -12.30
N ALA A 92 -10.42 14.51 -12.22
CA ALA A 92 -11.33 15.20 -13.13
C ALA A 92 -11.33 16.73 -12.93
N SER A 93 -11.02 17.20 -11.71
CA SER A 93 -10.98 18.62 -11.35
C SER A 93 -9.64 19.30 -11.67
N ALA A 94 -8.69 18.61 -12.33
CA ALA A 94 -7.46 19.24 -12.80
C ALA A 94 -7.80 20.29 -13.87
N SER A 95 -7.82 21.57 -13.47
CA SER A 95 -8.13 22.70 -14.34
C SER A 95 -7.22 22.76 -15.58
N PRO A 96 -7.67 23.36 -16.71
CA PRO A 96 -6.97 23.34 -18.00
C PRO A 96 -5.54 23.92 -17.98
N GLY A 97 -5.17 24.67 -16.93
CA GLY A 97 -3.84 25.27 -16.75
C GLY A 97 -2.91 24.51 -15.80
N ARG A 98 -3.34 23.40 -15.18
CA ARG A 98 -2.48 22.63 -14.28
C ARG A 98 -1.55 21.75 -15.13
N ARG A 99 -0.25 22.02 -15.08
CA ARG A 99 0.79 21.22 -15.74
C ARG A 99 0.60 19.74 -15.36
N PRO A 100 0.46 18.81 -16.31
CA PRO A 100 0.29 17.40 -15.99
C PRO A 100 1.50 16.92 -15.17
N PRO A 101 1.29 16.07 -14.15
CA PRO A 101 2.40 15.46 -13.43
C PRO A 101 3.28 14.71 -14.44
N ALA A 102 4.60 14.87 -14.31
CA ALA A 102 5.55 14.21 -15.19
C ALA A 102 5.25 12.69 -15.22
N PRO A 103 5.25 12.06 -16.39
CA PRO A 103 4.96 10.63 -16.49
C PRO A 103 5.91 9.87 -15.57
N ALA A 104 5.34 8.98 -14.75
CA ALA A 104 6.12 8.10 -13.90
C ALA A 104 7.07 7.30 -14.80
N ARG A 105 8.38 7.48 -14.60
CA ARG A 105 9.40 6.64 -15.25
C ARG A 105 9.12 5.20 -14.82
N ARG A 106 8.73 4.37 -15.78
CA ARG A 106 8.70 2.91 -15.65
C ARG A 106 10.13 2.39 -15.54
#